data_AF-A0A959W9R4-F1
#
_entry.id   AF-A0A959W9R4-F1
#
_cell.length_a   1.000
_cell.length_b   1.000
_cell.length_c   1.000
_cell.angle_alpha   90.00
_cell.angle_beta   90.00
_cell.angle_gamma   90.00
#
_symmetry.space_group_name_H-M   'P 1'
#
loop_
_entity.id
_entity.type
_entity.pdbx_description
1 polymer ?
#
loop_
_entity_poly.entity_id
_entity_poly.type
_entity_poly.pdbx_seq_one_letter_code
_entity_poly.pdbx_strand_id
1 'polypeptide(L)'
;MLFDLQGKRKRAVQVIYLGLAVLMAVGLIGLGIGGSANGGIFDALGIGGGGGSSDPQYDDQINKANEALQSNPKDEKALITLTRYEFLSARDADEVDASTGQRTPTGDSIDHYKNSIDAWERYLATNPKNPDDDVASLAIQAYLVTIDPTSTLGDRDLRKLVAAAQIVADARPSFGTYSDLANYAYIAGEDDIGAEAAANAKKAAADSSQRKQVDQLVKQAKAARKQILAQRKQRDQAEGGGALGGNDSSGGSSLGGSSLLPQSPGVTAP
;
A
#
# COMPACT_ATOMS: atom_id res chain seq x y z
N MET A 1 2.22 -41.13 4.29
CA MET A 1 1.87 -40.32 5.47
C MET A 1 0.67 -39.46 5.10
N LEU A 2 -0.53 -40.02 5.25
CA LEU A 2 -1.79 -39.30 5.04
C LEU A 2 -2.03 -38.44 6.28
N PHE A 3 -1.80 -37.13 6.17
CA PHE A 3 -2.20 -36.20 7.22
C PHE A 3 -3.72 -36.06 7.20
N ASP A 4 -4.33 -36.71 8.19
CA ASP A 4 -5.73 -36.53 8.57
C ASP A 4 -5.95 -35.08 9.02
N LEU A 5 -6.44 -34.24 8.10
CA LEU A 5 -6.83 -32.86 8.35
C LEU A 5 -8.31 -32.82 8.72
N GLN A 6 -8.59 -33.09 10.00
CA GLN A 6 -9.93 -32.96 10.59
C GLN A 6 -10.45 -31.51 10.50
N GLY A 7 -11.49 -31.34 9.67
CA GLY A 7 -12.67 -30.48 9.87
C GLY A 7 -12.52 -28.95 9.87
N LYS A 8 -11.72 -28.38 10.78
CA LYS A 8 -11.73 -26.92 11.06
C LYS A 8 -10.53 -26.17 10.47
N ARG A 9 -9.36 -26.81 10.35
CA ARG A 9 -8.13 -26.17 9.87
C ARG A 9 -8.06 -26.06 8.34
N LYS A 10 -8.87 -26.84 7.61
CA LYS A 10 -8.99 -26.75 6.14
C LYS A 10 -9.52 -25.40 5.69
N ARG A 11 -10.46 -24.80 6.43
CA ARG A 11 -11.06 -23.51 6.06
C ARG A 11 -10.11 -22.34 6.26
N ALA A 12 -9.33 -22.31 7.35
CA ALA A 12 -8.36 -21.25 7.61
C ALA A 12 -7.25 -21.24 6.54
N VAL A 13 -6.69 -22.41 6.23
CA VAL A 13 -5.68 -22.56 5.19
C VAL A 13 -6.25 -22.20 3.81
N GLN A 14 -7.48 -22.61 3.51
CA GLN A 14 -8.16 -22.24 2.27
C GLN A 14 -8.42 -20.73 2.17
N VAL A 15 -8.76 -20.04 3.27
CA VAL A 15 -8.95 -18.58 3.29
C VAL A 15 -7.62 -17.84 3.09
N ILE A 16 -6.53 -18.34 3.66
CA ILE A 16 -5.19 -17.76 3.45
C ILE A 16 -4.75 -17.91 1.98
N TYR A 17 -4.89 -19.10 1.40
CA TYR A 17 -4.56 -19.32 -0.01
C TYR A 17 -5.50 -18.60 -0.97
N LEU A 18 -6.78 -18.45 -0.62
CA LEU A 18 -7.73 -17.64 -1.40
C LEU A 18 -7.38 -16.14 -1.29
N GLY A 19 -6.97 -15.67 -0.10
CA GLY A 19 -6.50 -14.30 0.12
C GLY A 19 -5.22 -14.00 -0.66
N LEU A 20 -4.24 -14.92 -0.64
CA LEU A 20 -3.05 -14.86 -1.48
C LEU A 20 -3.39 -14.87 -2.97
N ALA A 21 -4.30 -15.73 -3.41
CA ALA A 21 -4.73 -15.79 -4.81
C ALA A 21 -5.44 -14.51 -5.26
N VAL A 22 -6.22 -13.88 -4.38
CA VAL A 22 -6.86 -12.59 -4.65
C VAL A 22 -5.83 -11.46 -4.67
N LEU A 23 -4.85 -11.44 -3.75
CA LEU A 23 -3.75 -10.49 -3.77
C LEU A 23 -2.89 -10.62 -5.05
N MET A 24 -2.63 -11.85 -5.50
CA MET A 24 -1.96 -12.11 -6.77
C MET A 24 -2.80 -11.69 -7.98
N ALA A 25 -4.12 -11.93 -7.95
CA ALA A 25 -5.02 -11.52 -9.04
C ALA A 25 -5.20 -9.99 -9.11
N VAL A 26 -5.25 -9.31 -7.96
CA VAL A 26 -5.28 -7.84 -7.87
C VAL A 26 -3.94 -7.25 -8.31
N GLY A 27 -2.82 -7.88 -7.95
CA GLY A 27 -1.49 -7.53 -8.45
C GLY A 27 -1.34 -7.67 -9.97
N LEU A 28 -1.93 -8.72 -10.56
CA LEU A 28 -1.87 -8.99 -12.00
C LEU A 28 -2.79 -8.09 -12.85
N ILE A 29 -3.84 -7.52 -12.25
CA ILE A 29 -4.81 -6.66 -12.94
C ILE A 29 -4.47 -5.17 -12.76
N GLY A 30 -3.82 -4.79 -11.65
CA GLY A 30 -3.32 -3.43 -11.39
C GLY A 30 -2.00 -3.11 -12.11
N LEU A 31 -1.15 -4.12 -12.35
CA LEU A 31 -0.01 -4.00 -13.27
C LEU A 31 -0.47 -4.46 -14.65
N GLY A 32 -0.74 -3.55 -15.57
CA GLY A 32 -1.05 -3.83 -16.99
C GLY A 32 0.10 -4.48 -17.78
N ILE A 33 0.70 -5.56 -17.28
CA ILE A 33 1.75 -6.33 -17.94
C ILE A 33 1.07 -7.51 -18.65
N GLY A 34 0.40 -7.18 -19.75
CA GLY A 34 -0.34 -8.15 -20.56
C GLY A 34 -0.58 -7.61 -21.97
N GLY A 35 0.42 -6.97 -22.58
CA GLY A 35 0.33 -6.44 -23.93
C GLY A 35 1.61 -5.72 -24.33
N SER A 36 2.48 -6.43 -25.04
CA SER A 36 3.54 -5.97 -25.95
C SER A 36 3.76 -4.45 -26.05
N ALA A 37 4.49 -3.88 -25.10
CA ALA A 37 5.16 -2.59 -25.25
C ALA A 37 6.45 -2.63 -24.42
N ASN A 38 7.50 -3.21 -25.01
CA ASN A 38 8.86 -2.89 -24.62
C ASN A 38 9.07 -1.40 -24.95
N GLY A 39 8.92 -0.54 -23.94
CA GLY A 39 9.09 0.91 -24.05
C GLY A 39 8.03 1.69 -23.27
N GLY A 40 8.01 1.56 -21.95
CA GLY A 40 7.21 2.39 -21.05
C GLY A 40 8.02 3.54 -20.43
N ILE A 41 7.34 4.53 -19.86
CA ILE A 41 7.84 5.72 -19.12
C ILE A 41 9.11 5.55 -18.25
N PHE A 42 9.44 4.31 -17.87
CA PHE A 42 10.65 3.92 -17.14
C PHE A 42 11.94 4.10 -17.95
N ASP A 43 11.90 3.98 -19.28
CA ASP A 43 13.05 4.24 -20.17
C ASP A 43 13.27 5.75 -20.38
N ALA A 44 12.19 6.54 -20.37
CA ALA A 44 12.26 8.00 -20.45
C ALA A 44 12.77 8.66 -19.15
N LEU A 45 12.77 7.92 -18.04
CA LEU A 45 13.29 8.35 -16.73
C LEU A 45 14.66 7.75 -16.39
N GLY A 46 15.28 6.99 -17.30
CA GLY A 46 16.62 6.42 -17.10
C GLY A 46 16.70 5.31 -16.03
N ILE A 47 15.58 4.68 -15.68
CA ILE A 47 15.49 3.63 -14.66
C ILE A 47 15.82 2.27 -15.31
N GLY A 48 17.04 2.15 -15.81
CA GLY A 48 17.62 0.89 -16.29
C GLY A 48 18.30 0.14 -15.15
N GLY A 49 17.87 -1.09 -14.90
CA GLY A 49 18.34 -1.93 -13.80
C GLY A 49 19.87 -2.06 -13.74
N GLY A 50 20.42 -1.66 -12.60
CA GLY A 50 21.78 -1.94 -12.18
C GLY A 50 21.77 -2.24 -10.69
N GLY A 51 21.97 -3.50 -10.34
CA GLY A 51 22.11 -3.91 -8.94
C GLY A 51 23.42 -3.39 -8.35
N GLY A 52 23.35 -2.97 -7.08
CA GLY A 52 24.48 -2.87 -6.17
C GLY A 52 25.18 -1.51 -6.14
N SER A 53 24.79 -0.67 -5.17
CA SER A 53 25.72 -0.07 -4.22
C SER A 53 24.91 0.66 -3.14
N SER A 54 25.19 0.36 -1.88
CA SER A 54 24.76 1.09 -0.70
C SER A 54 25.45 2.46 -0.63
N ASP A 55 25.13 3.32 -1.58
CA ASP A 55 25.45 4.75 -1.57
C ASP A 55 24.11 5.53 -1.57
N PRO A 56 23.97 6.61 -0.79
CA PRO A 56 22.69 7.27 -0.65
C PRO A 56 22.40 8.13 -1.89
N GLN A 57 21.83 7.50 -2.93
CA GLN A 57 21.60 8.12 -4.23
C GLN A 57 20.75 9.40 -4.15
N TYR A 58 19.97 9.55 -3.08
CA TYR A 58 19.03 10.65 -2.91
C TYR A 58 19.25 11.51 -1.65
N ASP A 59 20.23 11.21 -0.80
CA ASP A 59 20.42 11.95 0.47
C ASP A 59 20.74 13.42 0.22
N ASP A 60 21.52 13.73 -0.81
CA ASP A 60 21.83 15.12 -1.16
C ASP A 60 20.57 15.93 -1.49
N GLN A 61 19.60 15.33 -2.18
CA GLN A 61 18.34 15.95 -2.56
C GLN A 61 17.41 16.08 -1.36
N ILE A 62 17.36 15.05 -0.51
CA ILE A 62 16.61 15.06 0.75
C ILE A 62 17.17 16.14 1.69
N ASN A 63 18.50 16.20 1.87
CA ASN A 63 19.16 17.17 2.73
C ASN A 63 18.94 18.61 2.24
N LYS A 64 19.12 18.88 0.94
CA LYS A 64 18.85 20.21 0.37
C LYS A 64 17.38 20.62 0.53
N ALA A 65 16.45 19.69 0.32
CA ALA A 65 15.03 19.97 0.56
C ALA A 65 14.76 20.29 2.04
N ASN A 66 15.35 19.53 2.95
CA ASN A 66 15.24 19.78 4.40
C ASN A 66 15.85 21.12 4.82
N GLU A 67 17.02 21.51 4.31
CA GLU A 67 17.63 22.83 4.54
C GLU A 67 16.73 23.98 4.07
N ALA A 68 16.12 23.84 2.88
CA ALA A 68 15.14 24.80 2.39
C ALA A 68 13.90 24.89 3.31
N LEU A 69 13.43 23.74 3.81
CA LEU A 69 12.28 23.67 4.72
C LEU A 69 12.58 24.20 6.14
N GLN A 70 13.83 24.16 6.58
CA GLN A 70 14.24 24.82 7.83
C GLN A 70 14.10 26.34 7.72
N SER A 71 14.44 26.90 6.56
CA SER A 71 14.32 28.34 6.29
C SER A 71 12.89 28.76 5.98
N ASN A 72 12.15 27.93 5.23
CA ASN A 72 10.76 28.14 4.86
C ASN A 72 9.97 26.81 4.93
N PRO A 73 9.28 26.54 6.06
CA PRO A 73 8.57 25.26 6.25
C PRO A 73 7.43 24.97 5.26
N LYS A 74 7.02 25.98 4.48
CA LYS A 74 5.95 25.91 3.47
C LYS A 74 6.48 26.06 2.03
N ASP A 75 7.78 25.89 1.81
CA ASP A 75 8.34 25.90 0.46
C ASP A 75 7.78 24.72 -0.35
N GLU A 76 6.83 25.01 -1.25
CA GLU A 76 6.15 24.00 -2.06
C GLU A 76 7.13 23.16 -2.88
N LYS A 77 8.17 23.79 -3.45
CA LYS A 77 9.16 23.09 -4.28
C LYS A 77 9.98 22.14 -3.42
N ALA A 78 10.38 22.57 -2.23
CA ALA A 78 11.11 21.72 -1.30
C ALA A 78 10.24 20.55 -0.80
N LEU A 79 8.95 20.76 -0.52
CA LEU A 79 8.04 19.69 -0.12
C LEU A 79 7.81 18.67 -1.24
N ILE A 80 7.59 19.12 -2.48
CA ILE A 80 7.50 18.25 -3.67
C ILE A 80 8.78 17.42 -3.83
N THR A 81 9.94 18.07 -3.71
CA THR A 81 11.25 17.42 -3.81
C THR A 81 11.39 16.35 -2.73
N LEU A 82 11.07 16.69 -1.48
CA LEU A 82 11.16 15.78 -0.36
C LEU A 82 10.23 14.57 -0.54
N THR A 83 8.96 14.78 -0.92
CA THR A 83 8.02 13.66 -1.21
C THR A 83 8.60 12.70 -2.23
N ARG A 84 9.14 13.24 -3.34
CA ARG A 84 9.67 12.41 -4.43
C ARG A 84 10.88 11.60 -4.00
N TYR A 85 11.88 12.24 -3.41
CA TYR A 85 13.14 11.57 -3.11
C TYR A 85 13.05 10.65 -1.90
N GLU A 86 12.22 10.95 -0.90
CA GLU A 86 11.89 10.00 0.17
C GLU A 86 11.21 8.74 -0.40
N PHE A 87 10.28 8.88 -1.35
CA PHE A 87 9.70 7.71 -2.00
C PHE A 87 10.74 6.87 -2.76
N LEU A 88 11.65 7.53 -3.48
CA LEU A 88 12.71 6.83 -4.20
C LEU A 88 13.69 6.13 -3.25
N SER A 89 14.09 6.78 -2.15
CA SER A 89 14.88 6.14 -1.09
C SER A 89 14.17 4.94 -0.48
N ALA A 90 12.86 5.02 -0.26
CA ALA A 90 12.07 3.88 0.21
C ALA A 90 12.14 2.70 -0.77
N ARG A 91 12.02 2.96 -2.08
CA ARG A 91 12.07 1.91 -3.11
C ARG A 91 13.44 1.24 -3.23
N ASP A 92 14.51 1.98 -2.97
CA ASP A 92 15.87 1.46 -2.97
C ASP A 92 16.19 0.68 -1.69
N ALA A 93 15.54 1.05 -0.58
CA ALA A 93 15.62 0.34 0.70
C ALA A 93 14.71 -0.92 0.78
N ASP A 94 13.79 -1.12 -0.16
CA ASP A 94 13.00 -2.36 -0.26
C ASP A 94 13.94 -3.56 -0.53
N GLU A 95 13.71 -4.69 0.14
CA GLU A 95 14.37 -5.94 -0.22
C GLU A 95 13.83 -6.45 -1.54
N VAL A 96 14.71 -6.83 -2.47
CA VAL A 96 14.32 -7.38 -3.77
C VAL A 96 14.71 -8.86 -3.86
N ASP A 97 13.71 -9.72 -4.03
CA ASP A 97 13.94 -11.13 -4.33
C ASP A 97 14.53 -11.24 -5.74
N ALA A 98 15.78 -11.69 -5.84
CA ALA A 98 16.51 -11.74 -7.11
C ALA A 98 15.92 -12.73 -8.13
N SER A 99 15.09 -13.69 -7.70
CA SER A 99 14.50 -14.72 -8.56
C SER A 99 13.14 -14.32 -9.13
N THR A 100 12.36 -13.56 -8.37
CA THR A 100 10.99 -13.17 -8.72
C THR A 100 10.86 -11.67 -9.03
N GLY A 101 11.85 -10.87 -8.65
CA GLY A 101 11.79 -9.41 -8.68
C GLY A 101 10.80 -8.82 -7.66
N GLN A 102 10.25 -9.63 -6.76
CA GLN A 102 9.31 -9.18 -5.76
C GLN A 102 10.02 -8.25 -4.76
N ARG A 103 9.40 -7.10 -4.49
CA ARG A 103 9.89 -6.16 -3.48
C ARG A 103 9.13 -6.32 -2.18
N THR A 104 9.88 -6.30 -1.08
CA THR A 104 9.36 -6.39 0.29
C THR A 104 9.85 -5.19 1.09
N PRO A 105 8.93 -4.37 1.63
CA PRO A 105 9.32 -3.25 2.47
C PRO A 105 10.11 -3.70 3.71
N THR A 106 11.26 -3.09 3.93
CA THR A 106 12.10 -3.18 5.15
C THR A 106 11.69 -2.11 6.17
N GLY A 107 12.20 -2.19 7.40
CA GLY A 107 11.99 -1.14 8.41
C GLY A 107 12.40 0.24 7.91
N ASP A 108 13.60 0.34 7.32
CA ASP A 108 14.13 1.59 6.77
C ASP A 108 13.30 2.12 5.60
N SER A 109 12.85 1.24 4.69
CA SER A 109 11.96 1.66 3.60
C SER A 109 10.64 2.24 4.10
N ILE A 110 10.07 1.68 5.17
CA ILE A 110 8.81 2.14 5.75
C ILE A 110 8.94 3.55 6.31
N ASP A 111 10.09 3.88 6.92
CA ASP A 111 10.33 5.23 7.43
C ASP A 111 10.42 6.25 6.29
N HIS A 112 11.12 5.91 5.21
CA HIS A 112 11.15 6.74 4.00
C HIS A 112 9.76 6.89 3.33
N TYR A 113 8.95 5.82 3.26
CA TYR A 113 7.57 5.94 2.75
C TYR A 113 6.72 6.88 3.62
N LYS A 114 6.87 6.83 4.95
CA LYS A 114 6.18 7.75 5.87
C LYS A 114 6.65 9.19 5.70
N ASN A 115 7.96 9.42 5.59
CA ASN A 115 8.50 10.76 5.36
C ASN A 115 8.00 11.35 4.03
N SER A 116 7.88 10.52 3.00
CA SER A 116 7.29 10.91 1.71
C SER A 116 5.84 11.38 1.88
N ILE A 117 5.03 10.60 2.60
CA ILE A 117 3.63 10.93 2.94
C ILE A 117 3.56 12.24 3.76
N ASP A 118 4.40 12.39 4.77
CA ASP A 118 4.41 13.57 5.64
C ASP A 118 4.74 14.85 4.84
N ALA A 119 5.72 14.77 3.93
CA ALA A 119 6.05 15.87 3.03
C ALA A 119 4.90 16.19 2.06
N TRP A 120 4.21 15.16 1.56
CA TRP A 120 3.06 15.31 0.67
C TRP A 120 1.89 16.01 1.37
N GLU A 121 1.58 15.59 2.59
CA GLU A 121 0.51 16.19 3.37
C GLU A 121 0.81 17.64 3.74
N ARG A 122 2.07 17.94 4.06
CA ARG A 122 2.53 19.32 4.27
C ARG A 122 2.42 20.15 2.99
N TYR A 123 2.71 19.57 1.82
CA TYR A 123 2.54 20.24 0.53
C TYR A 123 1.06 20.57 0.30
N LEU A 124 0.14 19.61 0.48
CA LEU A 124 -1.29 19.88 0.35
C LEU A 124 -1.79 20.94 1.35
N ALA A 125 -1.21 21.01 2.55
CA ALA A 125 -1.53 22.04 3.54
C ALA A 125 -1.09 23.46 3.14
N THR A 126 -0.25 23.61 2.11
CA THR A 126 0.03 24.92 1.48
C THR A 126 -1.12 25.42 0.59
N ASN A 127 -2.14 24.57 0.36
CA ASN A 127 -3.26 24.80 -0.53
C ASN A 127 -2.82 25.16 -1.96
N PRO A 128 -2.03 24.29 -2.62
CA PRO A 128 -1.54 24.55 -3.96
C PRO A 128 -2.71 24.64 -4.94
N LYS A 129 -2.69 25.65 -5.81
CA LYS A 129 -3.78 25.87 -6.78
C LYS A 129 -3.96 24.68 -7.74
N ASN A 130 -2.83 24.09 -8.13
CA ASN A 130 -2.77 22.90 -8.97
C ASN A 130 -1.83 21.93 -8.25
N PRO A 131 -2.34 21.00 -7.42
CA PRO A 131 -1.52 19.97 -6.82
C PRO A 131 -0.78 19.16 -7.88
N ASP A 132 0.49 18.88 -7.66
CA ASP A 132 1.32 18.06 -8.56
C ASP A 132 0.82 16.61 -8.58
N ASP A 133 0.33 16.16 -9.74
CA ASP A 133 -0.28 14.85 -9.94
C ASP A 133 0.74 13.71 -10.08
N ASP A 134 1.97 14.01 -10.50
CA ASP A 134 3.07 13.04 -10.44
C ASP A 134 3.42 12.73 -8.98
N VAL A 135 3.52 13.76 -8.14
CA VAL A 135 3.80 13.59 -6.70
C VAL A 135 2.62 12.91 -6.00
N ALA A 136 1.38 13.25 -6.36
CA ALA A 136 0.19 12.55 -5.86
C ALA A 136 0.24 11.04 -6.17
N SER A 137 0.71 10.67 -7.37
CA SER A 137 0.87 9.26 -7.77
C SER A 137 1.93 8.52 -6.93
N LEU A 138 2.99 9.20 -6.49
CA LEU A 138 3.96 8.64 -5.55
C LEU A 138 3.38 8.49 -4.15
N ALA A 139 2.63 9.49 -3.68
CA ALA A 139 1.95 9.44 -2.39
C ALA A 139 0.93 8.30 -2.31
N ILE A 140 0.16 8.05 -3.37
CA ILE A 140 -0.73 6.88 -3.48
C ILE A 140 0.05 5.58 -3.22
N GLN A 141 1.19 5.39 -3.88
CA GLN A 141 2.00 4.19 -3.72
C GLN A 141 2.55 4.06 -2.29
N ALA A 142 3.03 5.15 -1.69
CA ALA A 142 3.48 5.15 -0.30
C ALA A 142 2.33 4.80 0.67
N TYR A 143 1.13 5.35 0.45
CA TYR A 143 -0.06 5.02 1.26
C TYR A 143 -0.42 3.54 1.15
N LEU A 144 -0.37 2.95 -0.04
CA LEU A 144 -0.67 1.53 -0.24
C LEU A 144 0.27 0.59 0.51
N VAL A 145 1.49 1.05 0.82
CA VAL A 145 2.48 0.29 1.60
C VAL A 145 2.28 0.51 3.11
N THR A 146 1.96 1.73 3.53
CA THR A 146 2.03 2.14 4.94
C THR A 146 0.71 2.08 5.70
N ILE A 147 -0.43 2.12 5.00
CA ILE A 147 -1.74 2.09 5.65
C ILE A 147 -1.99 0.71 6.28
N ASP A 148 -2.16 0.69 7.61
CA ASP A 148 -2.89 -0.38 8.28
C ASP A 148 -4.38 0.00 8.30
N PRO A 149 -5.22 -0.57 7.41
CA PRO A 149 -6.63 -0.24 7.37
C PRO A 149 -7.37 -0.79 8.58
N THR A 150 -6.78 -1.64 9.41
CA THR A 150 -7.39 -2.16 10.65
C THR A 150 -7.02 -1.34 11.89
N SER A 151 -6.15 -0.34 11.75
CA SER A 151 -5.80 0.56 12.85
C SER A 151 -6.93 1.55 13.17
N THR A 152 -6.84 2.20 14.33
CA THR A 152 -7.75 3.29 14.74
C THR A 152 -7.69 4.50 13.81
N LEU A 153 -6.56 4.70 13.12
CA LEU A 153 -6.35 5.78 12.16
C LEU A 153 -6.66 5.36 10.72
N GLY A 154 -6.93 4.07 10.48
CA GLY A 154 -7.06 3.51 9.13
C GLY A 154 -8.11 4.20 8.26
N ASP A 155 -9.25 4.64 8.82
CA ASP A 155 -10.25 5.40 8.04
C ASP A 155 -9.78 6.79 7.64
N ARG A 156 -9.03 7.45 8.52
CA ARG A 156 -8.44 8.75 8.20
C ARG A 156 -7.43 8.59 7.07
N ASP A 157 -6.55 7.59 7.18
CA ASP A 157 -5.47 7.41 6.20
C ASP A 157 -6.00 6.90 4.85
N LEU A 158 -7.04 6.04 4.85
CA LEU A 158 -7.77 5.68 3.64
C LEU A 158 -8.42 6.88 2.94
N ARG A 159 -8.98 7.84 3.69
CA ARG A 159 -9.51 9.09 3.08
C ARG A 159 -8.41 9.93 2.44
N LYS A 160 -7.20 9.95 3.01
CA LYS A 160 -6.06 10.66 2.41
C LYS A 160 -5.59 10.00 1.11
N LEU A 161 -5.57 8.66 1.07
CA LEU A 161 -5.35 7.90 -0.16
C LEU A 161 -6.40 8.25 -1.23
N VAL A 162 -7.69 8.32 -0.86
CA VAL A 162 -8.78 8.73 -1.78
C VAL A 162 -8.54 10.14 -2.31
N ALA A 163 -8.15 11.09 -1.46
CA ALA A 163 -7.87 12.47 -1.89
C ALA A 163 -6.70 12.55 -2.89
N ALA A 164 -5.62 11.78 -2.67
CA ALA A 164 -4.51 11.69 -3.61
C ALA A 164 -4.94 11.06 -4.95
N ALA A 165 -5.75 9.99 -4.90
CA ALA A 165 -6.30 9.36 -6.11
C ALA A 165 -7.24 10.29 -6.88
N GLN A 166 -7.99 11.15 -6.19
CA GLN A 166 -8.85 12.15 -6.82
C GLN A 166 -8.02 13.16 -7.63
N ILE A 167 -6.92 13.68 -7.05
CA ILE A 167 -5.99 14.59 -7.75
C ILE A 167 -5.49 13.97 -9.06
N VAL A 168 -5.09 12.69 -9.01
CA VAL A 168 -4.60 11.98 -10.21
C VAL A 168 -5.73 11.75 -11.22
N ALA A 169 -6.92 11.36 -10.78
CA ALA A 169 -8.06 11.14 -11.67
C ALA A 169 -8.55 12.43 -12.35
N ASP A 170 -8.50 13.56 -11.64
CA ASP A 170 -8.87 14.87 -12.16
C ASP A 170 -7.85 15.38 -13.18
N ALA A 171 -6.55 15.20 -12.92
CA ALA A 171 -5.48 15.61 -13.82
C ALA A 171 -5.33 14.69 -15.04
N ARG A 172 -5.53 13.39 -14.87
CA ARG A 172 -5.36 12.35 -15.91
C ARG A 172 -6.60 11.45 -16.01
N PRO A 173 -7.74 11.96 -16.53
CA PRO A 173 -8.96 11.18 -16.68
C PRO A 173 -8.78 9.95 -17.56
N SER A 174 -9.03 8.76 -17.01
CA SER A 174 -8.95 7.50 -17.76
C SER A 174 -9.80 6.41 -17.11
N PHE A 175 -10.05 5.32 -17.83
CA PHE A 175 -10.68 4.13 -17.25
C PHE A 175 -9.93 3.64 -16.01
N GLY A 176 -8.59 3.64 -16.05
CA GLY A 176 -7.73 3.17 -14.95
C GLY A 176 -7.83 4.08 -13.72
N THR A 177 -7.56 5.38 -13.88
CA THR A 177 -7.57 6.34 -12.76
C THR A 177 -8.93 6.44 -12.08
N TYR A 178 -10.04 6.37 -12.83
CA TYR A 178 -11.38 6.31 -12.24
C TYR A 178 -11.68 4.97 -11.55
N SER A 179 -11.16 3.86 -12.07
CA SER A 179 -11.33 2.54 -11.43
C SER A 179 -10.59 2.49 -10.09
N ASP A 180 -9.35 2.99 -10.04
CA ASP A 180 -8.55 3.03 -8.82
C ASP A 180 -9.21 3.93 -7.76
N LEU A 181 -9.63 5.13 -8.14
CA LEU A 181 -10.37 6.04 -7.26
C LEU A 181 -11.64 5.37 -6.71
N ALA A 182 -12.44 4.71 -7.56
CA ALA A 182 -13.63 4.00 -7.11
C ALA A 182 -13.31 2.90 -6.10
N ASN A 183 -12.27 2.11 -6.37
CA ASN A 183 -11.82 1.05 -5.48
C ASN A 183 -11.40 1.59 -4.11
N TYR A 184 -10.53 2.60 -4.08
CA TYR A 184 -10.07 3.18 -2.82
C TYR A 184 -11.20 3.86 -2.06
N ALA A 185 -12.10 4.58 -2.74
CA ALA A 185 -13.24 5.24 -2.12
C ALA A 185 -14.19 4.24 -1.44
N TYR A 186 -14.54 3.15 -2.12
CA TYR A 186 -15.37 2.10 -1.51
C TYR A 186 -14.67 1.38 -0.34
N ILE A 187 -13.35 1.18 -0.40
CA ILE A 187 -12.56 0.64 0.72
C ILE A 187 -12.51 1.64 1.89
N ALA A 188 -12.45 2.94 1.62
CA ALA A 188 -12.49 4.00 2.63
C ALA A 188 -13.89 4.17 3.26
N GLY A 189 -14.94 3.69 2.57
CA GLY A 189 -16.34 3.93 2.96
C GLY A 189 -16.90 5.25 2.41
N GLU A 190 -16.20 5.89 1.47
CA GLU A 190 -16.64 7.08 0.74
C GLU A 190 -17.56 6.66 -0.43
N ASP A 191 -18.76 6.17 -0.10
CA ASP A 191 -19.67 5.55 -1.09
C ASP A 191 -20.08 6.50 -2.23
N ASP A 192 -20.24 7.80 -1.94
CA ASP A 192 -20.63 8.82 -2.93
C ASP A 192 -19.51 9.05 -3.95
N ILE A 193 -18.28 9.29 -3.48
CA ILE A 193 -17.08 9.41 -4.33
C ILE A 193 -16.87 8.12 -5.12
N GLY A 194 -17.01 6.96 -4.47
CA GLY A 194 -16.87 5.66 -5.13
C GLY A 194 -17.90 5.44 -6.23
N ALA A 195 -19.15 5.87 -6.03
CA ALA A 195 -20.21 5.75 -7.02
C ALA A 195 -19.97 6.66 -8.23
N GLU A 196 -19.55 7.90 -8.00
CA GLU A 196 -19.21 8.84 -9.05
C GLU A 196 -18.03 8.35 -9.89
N ALA A 197 -16.94 7.95 -9.23
CA ALA A 197 -15.75 7.41 -9.88
C ALA A 197 -16.08 6.14 -10.68
N ALA A 198 -16.87 5.22 -10.14
CA ALA A 198 -17.30 4.01 -10.87
C ALA A 198 -18.15 4.36 -12.10
N ALA A 199 -19.01 5.37 -12.02
CA ALA A 199 -19.77 5.84 -13.17
C ALA A 199 -18.87 6.43 -14.25
N ASN A 200 -17.86 7.23 -13.85
CA ASN A 200 -16.88 7.80 -14.78
C ASN A 200 -15.98 6.72 -15.41
N ALA A 201 -15.56 5.72 -14.65
CA ALA A 201 -14.85 4.54 -15.18
C ALA A 201 -15.71 3.82 -16.24
N LYS A 202 -17.00 3.59 -15.97
CA LYS A 202 -17.91 2.96 -16.95
C LYS A 202 -18.13 3.79 -18.22
N LYS A 203 -18.12 5.12 -18.11
CA LYS A 203 -18.17 6.02 -19.28
C LYS A 203 -16.88 5.95 -20.10
N ALA A 204 -15.73 5.87 -19.44
CA ALA A 204 -14.42 5.75 -20.07
C ALA A 204 -14.09 4.34 -20.58
N ALA A 205 -14.92 3.34 -20.25
CA ALA A 205 -14.73 1.95 -20.67
C ALA A 205 -14.90 1.78 -22.20
N ALA A 206 -13.93 1.12 -22.83
CA ALA A 206 -13.90 0.82 -24.25
C ALA A 206 -15.03 -0.14 -24.68
N ASP A 207 -15.45 -1.05 -23.80
CA ASP A 207 -16.46 -2.06 -24.12
C ASP A 207 -17.30 -2.50 -22.92
N SER A 208 -18.23 -3.43 -23.18
CA SER A 208 -19.12 -3.98 -22.14
C SER A 208 -18.40 -4.87 -21.12
N SER A 209 -17.25 -5.44 -21.48
CA SER A 209 -16.43 -6.26 -20.59
C SER A 209 -15.80 -5.39 -19.50
N GLN A 210 -15.18 -4.27 -19.90
CA GLN A 210 -14.63 -3.29 -18.96
C GLN A 210 -15.71 -2.70 -18.05
N ARG A 211 -16.93 -2.43 -18.56
CA ARG A 211 -18.04 -1.99 -17.70
C ARG A 211 -18.40 -3.03 -16.63
N LYS A 212 -18.42 -4.32 -17.00
CA LYS A 212 -18.64 -5.42 -16.03
C LYS A 212 -17.47 -5.57 -15.06
N GLN A 213 -16.24 -5.28 -15.48
CA GLN A 213 -15.06 -5.27 -14.62
C GLN A 213 -15.23 -4.23 -13.50
N VAL A 214 -15.73 -3.03 -13.81
CA VAL A 214 -16.05 -2.01 -12.80
C VAL A 214 -17.11 -2.52 -11.81
N ASP A 215 -18.16 -3.19 -12.27
CA ASP A 215 -19.17 -3.77 -11.37
C ASP A 215 -18.57 -4.80 -10.39
N GLN A 216 -17.61 -5.61 -10.86
CA GLN A 216 -16.92 -6.56 -10.00
C GLN A 216 -15.96 -5.88 -9.04
N LEU A 217 -15.22 -4.87 -9.49
CA LEU A 217 -14.35 -4.05 -8.66
C LEU A 217 -15.13 -3.45 -7.48
N VAL A 218 -16.28 -2.82 -7.75
CA VAL A 218 -17.13 -2.24 -6.70
C VAL A 218 -17.60 -3.29 -5.69
N LYS A 219 -18.02 -4.47 -6.15
CA LYS A 219 -18.43 -5.57 -5.25
C LYS A 219 -17.27 -6.03 -4.37
N GLN A 220 -16.07 -6.16 -4.93
CA GLN A 220 -14.87 -6.58 -4.21
C GLN A 220 -14.44 -5.53 -3.19
N ALA A 221 -14.40 -4.25 -3.56
CA ALA A 221 -14.05 -3.15 -2.67
C ALA A 221 -15.00 -3.06 -1.46
N LYS A 222 -16.31 -3.19 -1.68
CA LYS A 222 -17.31 -3.22 -0.60
C LYS A 222 -17.16 -4.45 0.30
N ALA A 223 -16.81 -5.61 -0.27
CA ALA A 223 -16.53 -6.80 0.51
C ALA A 223 -15.26 -6.63 1.37
N ALA A 224 -14.20 -6.05 0.81
CA ALA A 224 -12.96 -5.73 1.52
C ALA A 224 -13.23 -4.77 2.69
N ARG A 225 -14.01 -3.71 2.48
CA ARG A 225 -14.44 -2.81 3.57
C ARG A 225 -15.14 -3.57 4.70
N LYS A 226 -16.08 -4.45 4.38
CA LYS A 226 -16.76 -5.27 5.40
C LYS A 226 -15.79 -6.15 6.18
N GLN A 227 -14.78 -6.72 5.52
CA GLN A 227 -13.74 -7.51 6.17
C GLN A 227 -12.87 -6.67 7.09
N ILE A 228 -12.43 -5.49 6.64
CA ILE A 228 -11.66 -4.53 7.46
C ILE A 228 -12.45 -4.18 8.73
N LEU A 229 -13.73 -3.82 8.61
CA LEU A 229 -14.58 -3.49 9.75
C LEU A 229 -14.79 -4.67 10.70
N ALA A 230 -14.87 -5.90 10.17
CA ALA A 230 -14.97 -7.09 11.00
C ALA A 230 -13.66 -7.37 11.78
N GLN A 231 -12.51 -7.21 11.13
CA GLN A 231 -11.19 -7.38 11.76
C GLN A 231 -10.96 -6.35 12.87
N ARG A 232 -11.32 -5.08 12.64
CA ARG A 232 -11.26 -4.03 13.67
C ARG A 232 -12.06 -4.40 14.93
N LYS A 233 -13.31 -4.84 14.76
CA LYS A 233 -14.15 -5.29 15.88
C LYS A 233 -13.52 -6.44 16.66
N GLN A 234 -12.87 -7.38 15.97
CA GLN A 234 -12.18 -8.50 16.63
C GLN A 234 -10.97 -8.02 17.43
N ARG A 235 -10.21 -7.06 16.89
CA ARG A 235 -9.06 -6.45 17.58
C ARG A 235 -9.49 -5.65 18.82
N ASP A 236 -10.53 -4.82 18.70
CA ASP A 236 -11.06 -4.05 19.83
C ASP A 236 -11.57 -4.96 20.96
N GLN A 237 -12.19 -6.09 20.61
CA GLN A 237 -12.63 -7.08 21.59
C GLN A 237 -11.47 -7.82 22.28
N ALA A 238 -10.37 -8.06 21.56
CA ALA A 238 -9.17 -8.67 22.12
C ALA A 238 -8.42 -7.71 23.07
N GLU A 239 -8.34 -6.42 22.70
CA GLU A 239 -7.68 -5.39 23.51
C GLU A 239 -8.55 -4.97 24.73
N GLY A 240 -9.88 -4.91 24.57
CA GLY A 240 -10.82 -4.59 25.66
C GLY A 240 -11.10 -5.74 26.63
N GLY A 241 -10.86 -6.99 26.22
CA GLY A 241 -11.03 -8.19 27.05
C GLY A 241 -9.91 -8.44 28.07
N GLY A 242 -8.78 -7.71 27.97
CA GLY A 242 -7.63 -7.85 28.87
C GLY A 242 -7.73 -7.07 30.19
N ALA A 243 -8.79 -6.27 30.39
CA ALA A 243 -8.90 -5.34 31.52
C ALA A 243 -9.66 -5.87 32.75
N LEU A 244 -10.11 -7.14 32.77
CA LEU A 244 -10.80 -7.74 33.92
C LEU A 244 -10.26 -9.15 34.21
N GLY A 245 -8.99 -9.21 34.60
CA GLY A 245 -8.33 -10.43 35.05
C GLY A 245 -7.23 -10.14 36.05
N GLY A 246 -7.50 -9.26 37.02
CA GLY A 246 -6.65 -9.11 38.19
C GLY A 246 -6.66 -10.42 38.98
N ASN A 247 -5.58 -11.17 38.90
CA ASN A 247 -5.14 -11.97 40.04
C ASN A 247 -3.62 -11.91 40.09
N ASP A 248 -3.13 -11.31 41.17
CA ASP A 248 -1.74 -11.36 41.59
C ASP A 248 -1.25 -12.80 41.67
N SER A 249 -0.20 -13.10 40.93
CA SER A 249 0.81 -14.05 41.38
C SER A 249 2.18 -13.65 40.83
N SER A 250 2.90 -12.97 41.70
CA SER A 250 4.35 -12.89 41.74
C SER A 250 5.05 -14.15 41.21
N GLY A 251 6.03 -13.99 40.31
CA GLY A 251 7.04 -15.03 40.08
C GLY A 251 7.78 -14.95 38.76
N GLY A 252 8.87 -14.18 38.73
CA GLY A 252 10.16 -14.58 38.15
C GLY A 252 10.27 -14.95 36.66
N SER A 253 11.09 -14.16 35.96
CA SER A 253 12.05 -14.60 34.95
C SER A 253 11.52 -15.24 33.65
N SER A 254 11.74 -14.56 32.52
CA SER A 254 12.67 -15.06 31.48
C SER A 254 12.59 -14.17 30.24
N LEU A 255 13.76 -13.67 29.84
CA LEU A 255 14.08 -13.24 28.48
C LEU A 255 13.70 -14.36 27.48
N GLY A 256 13.18 -14.01 26.31
CA GLY A 256 12.84 -15.02 25.30
C GLY A 256 12.22 -14.43 24.04
N GLY A 257 12.98 -13.63 23.30
CA GLY A 257 12.66 -13.30 21.92
C GLY A 257 12.58 -14.60 21.10
N SER A 258 11.39 -14.90 20.58
CA SER A 258 11.17 -16.06 19.71
C SER A 258 11.06 -15.58 18.27
N SER A 259 12.19 -15.66 17.60
CA SER A 259 12.36 -15.63 16.15
C SER A 259 11.43 -16.63 15.46
N LEU A 260 10.62 -16.16 14.50
CA LEU A 260 9.87 -17.00 13.57
C LEU A 260 10.67 -17.11 12.26
N LEU A 261 11.62 -18.05 12.23
CA LEU A 261 12.16 -18.57 10.97
C LEU A 261 11.81 -20.06 10.89
N PRO A 262 11.29 -20.56 9.75
CA PRO A 262 11.00 -21.96 9.56
C PRO A 262 12.30 -22.75 9.31
N GLN A 263 12.56 -23.77 10.15
CA GLN A 263 13.62 -24.74 9.88
C GLN A 263 13.19 -25.70 8.76
N SER A 264 14.07 -25.87 7.77
CA SER A 264 13.91 -26.85 6.68
C SER A 264 14.09 -28.29 7.22
N PRO A 265 13.28 -29.27 6.75
CA PRO A 265 13.48 -30.67 7.12
C PRO A 265 14.68 -31.27 6.38
N GLY A 266 15.60 -31.84 7.15
CA GLY A 266 16.81 -32.49 6.66
C GLY A 266 16.52 -33.71 5.78
N VAL A 267 17.33 -33.82 4.74
CA VAL A 267 17.45 -34.97 3.83
C VAL A 267 18.07 -36.14 4.57
N THR A 268 17.39 -37.28 4.62
CA THR A 268 18.03 -38.58 4.85
C THR A 268 18.11 -39.32 3.51
N ALA A 269 19.32 -39.69 3.12
CA ALA A 269 19.62 -40.61 2.04
C ALA A 269 20.52 -41.74 2.61
N PRO A 270 20.59 -42.89 1.92
CA PRO A 270 20.38 -44.24 2.47
C PRO A 270 21.46 -44.76 3.43
#